data_AF-A0A2A5A3W1-F1
#
_entry.id   AF-A0A2A5A3W1-F1
#
_cell.length_a   1.000
_cell.length_b   1.000
_cell.length_c   1.000
_cell.angle_alpha   90.00
_cell.angle_beta   90.00
_cell.angle_gamma   90.00
#
_symmetry.space_group_name_H-M   'P 1'
#
loop_
_entity.id
_entity.type
_entity.pdbx_description
1 polymer ?
#
loop_
_entity_poly.entity_id
_entity_poly.type
_entity_poly.pdbx_seq_one_letter_code
_entity_poly.pdbx_strand_id
1 'polypeptide(L)'
;MLVYTVTNLTTKKVYVGTTASTAESKWAHLIEAAEQGFDYPLYEEIREMGQGNFLVEEWADGVSKEETQALELEAMTTFHGESIKGYKLLPRMPSRKKKAKSKPPPPMIPEEIDALSDDIDLAPLNDEFSMSGLEADDFDSQEEGPSDPPSSETPAKVPPKPTMN
;
A
#
# COMPACT_ATOMS: atom_id res chain seq x y z
N MET A 1 8.99 -10.50 -2.66
CA MET A 1 8.62 -10.01 -1.32
C MET A 1 7.98 -8.65 -1.51
N LEU A 2 7.18 -8.15 -0.58
CA LEU A 2 6.50 -6.86 -0.71
C LEU A 2 6.77 -6.02 0.53
N VAL A 3 7.03 -4.74 0.33
CA VAL A 3 7.07 -3.71 1.37
C VAL A 3 5.64 -3.22 1.60
N TYR A 4 5.22 -3.20 2.85
CA TYR A 4 3.93 -2.68 3.27
C TYR A 4 4.13 -1.64 4.36
N THR A 5 3.19 -0.72 4.45
CA THR A 5 3.13 0.29 5.50
C THR A 5 1.84 0.15 6.28
N VAL A 6 1.91 0.41 7.58
CA VAL A 6 0.77 0.42 8.49
C VAL A 6 0.75 1.79 9.15
N THR A 7 -0.24 2.59 8.78
CA THR A 7 -0.41 3.95 9.29
C THR A 7 -1.49 3.96 10.36
N ASN A 8 -1.13 4.39 11.55
CA ASN A 8 -2.09 4.65 12.62
C ASN A 8 -2.77 6.00 12.39
N LEU A 9 -4.08 6.00 12.16
CA LEU A 9 -4.83 7.22 11.87
C LEU A 9 -4.94 8.15 13.09
N THR A 10 -4.83 7.59 14.31
CA THR A 10 -4.93 8.34 15.57
C THR A 10 -3.59 8.94 15.99
N THR A 11 -2.52 8.14 16.04
CA THR A 11 -1.19 8.61 16.49
C THR A 11 -0.32 9.14 15.35
N LYS A 12 -0.79 9.00 14.09
CA LYS A 12 -0.06 9.38 12.87
C LYS A 12 1.30 8.70 12.72
N LYS A 13 1.53 7.61 13.46
CA LYS A 13 2.73 6.80 13.33
C LYS A 13 2.59 5.89 12.11
N VAL A 14 3.64 5.83 11.31
CA VAL A 14 3.75 4.91 10.19
C VAL A 14 4.71 3.80 10.58
N TYR A 15 4.31 2.57 10.33
CA TYR A 15 5.13 1.40 10.58
C TYR A 15 5.42 0.71 9.26
N VAL A 16 6.68 0.46 8.97
CA VAL A 16 7.10 -0.13 7.69
C VAL A 16 7.52 -1.58 7.92
N GLY A 17 7.04 -2.49 7.09
CA GLY A 17 7.38 -3.90 7.17
C GLY A 17 7.55 -4.52 5.80
N THR A 18 8.10 -5.73 5.78
CA THR A 18 8.16 -6.54 4.55
C THR A 18 7.52 -7.89 4.78
N THR A 19 6.75 -8.35 3.81
CA THR A 19 6.06 -9.63 3.82
C THR A 19 6.38 -10.43 2.56
N ALA A 20 6.27 -11.75 2.63
CA ALA A 20 6.36 -12.62 1.44
C ALA A 20 4.99 -12.92 0.82
N SER A 21 3.92 -12.59 1.53
CA SER A 21 2.52 -12.78 1.11
C SER A 21 1.92 -11.42 0.75
N THR A 22 0.76 -11.07 1.31
CA THR A 22 0.11 -9.77 1.16
C THR A 22 0.17 -8.97 2.46
N ALA A 23 -0.02 -7.65 2.36
CA ALA A 23 -0.05 -6.79 3.54
C ALA A 23 -1.23 -7.15 4.48
N GLU A 24 -2.42 -7.39 3.92
CA GLU A 24 -3.61 -7.77 4.71
C GLU A 24 -3.43 -9.09 5.47
N SER A 25 -2.85 -10.11 4.83
CA SER A 25 -2.58 -11.38 5.51
C SER A 25 -1.59 -11.21 6.65
N LYS A 26 -0.60 -10.34 6.48
CA LYS A 26 0.36 -10.02 7.52
C LYS A 26 -0.27 -9.21 8.66
N TRP A 27 -1.18 -8.31 8.33
CA TRP A 27 -1.97 -7.54 9.28
C TRP A 27 -2.86 -8.40 10.16
N ALA A 28 -3.57 -9.37 9.59
CA ALA A 28 -4.37 -10.32 10.37
C ALA A 28 -3.51 -11.06 11.42
N HIS A 29 -2.31 -11.51 11.04
CA HIS A 29 -1.36 -12.11 11.98
C HIS A 29 -0.85 -11.14 13.06
N LEU A 30 -0.69 -9.85 12.73
CA LEU A 30 -0.32 -8.82 13.70
C LEU A 30 -1.44 -8.63 14.74
N ILE A 31 -2.70 -8.65 14.31
CA ILE A 31 -3.86 -8.57 15.21
C ILE A 31 -3.92 -9.80 16.12
N GLU A 32 -3.79 -11.01 15.57
CA GLU A 32 -3.76 -12.25 16.36
C GLU A 32 -2.60 -12.26 17.37
N ALA A 33 -1.45 -11.71 16.99
CA ALA A 33 -0.31 -11.53 17.89
C ALA A 33 -0.58 -10.46 18.95
N ALA A 34 -1.26 -9.37 18.59
CA ALA A 34 -1.70 -8.37 19.54
C ALA A 34 -2.65 -9.00 20.57
N GLU A 35 -3.62 -9.83 20.18
CA GLU A 35 -4.52 -10.48 21.15
C GLU A 35 -3.81 -11.44 22.10
N GLN A 36 -2.70 -12.04 21.67
CA GLN A 36 -1.92 -13.00 22.47
C GLN A 36 -1.07 -12.38 23.59
N GLY A 37 -1.06 -11.05 23.75
CA GLY A 37 -0.33 -10.43 24.86
C GLY A 37 1.11 -10.04 24.55
N PHE A 38 1.53 -9.94 23.28
CA PHE A 38 2.86 -9.44 22.95
C PHE A 38 3.02 -7.95 23.28
N ASP A 39 4.17 -7.59 23.86
CA ASP A 39 4.56 -6.21 24.17
C ASP A 39 5.28 -5.58 22.97
N TYR A 40 4.58 -4.69 22.28
CA TYR A 40 5.11 -3.85 21.22
C TYR A 40 4.19 -2.63 21.04
N PRO A 41 4.71 -1.42 20.75
CA PRO A 41 3.89 -0.22 20.65
C PRO A 41 2.73 -0.36 19.66
N LEU A 42 2.97 -1.00 18.51
CA LEU A 42 1.90 -1.27 17.54
C LEU A 42 0.82 -2.22 18.10
N TYR A 43 1.19 -3.23 18.89
CA TYR A 43 0.21 -4.17 19.47
C TYR A 43 -0.61 -3.52 20.59
N GLU A 44 0.01 -2.69 21.42
CA GLU A 44 -0.69 -1.89 22.42
C GLU A 44 -1.67 -0.95 21.75
N GLU A 45 -1.23 -0.22 20.72
CA GLU A 45 -2.11 0.67 19.95
C GLU A 45 -3.27 -0.09 19.28
N ILE A 46 -3.05 -1.32 18.78
CA ILE A 46 -4.10 -2.18 18.23
C ILE A 46 -5.13 -2.56 19.31
N ARG A 47 -4.68 -2.86 20.54
CA ARG A 47 -5.59 -3.19 21.66
C ARG A 47 -6.35 -1.98 22.17
N GLU A 48 -5.71 -0.83 22.25
CA GLU A 48 -6.29 0.39 22.82
C GLU A 48 -7.26 1.09 21.86
N MET A 49 -6.89 1.18 20.57
CA MET A 49 -7.67 1.95 19.58
C MET A 49 -8.49 1.06 18.65
N GLY A 50 -8.18 -0.23 18.60
CA GLY A 50 -8.85 -1.18 17.73
C GLY A 50 -8.28 -1.20 16.31
N GLN A 51 -8.48 -2.33 15.63
CA GLN A 51 -7.97 -2.59 14.28
C GLN A 51 -8.51 -1.63 13.19
N GLY A 52 -9.64 -0.96 13.42
CA GLY A 52 -10.25 -0.02 12.47
C GLY A 52 -9.54 1.33 12.36
N ASN A 53 -8.63 1.63 13.28
CA ASN A 53 -7.86 2.89 13.31
C ASN A 53 -6.51 2.77 12.57
N PHE A 54 -6.28 1.66 11.89
CA PHE A 54 -5.07 1.40 11.13
C PHE A 54 -5.39 1.28 9.65
N LEU A 55 -4.55 1.91 8.84
CA LEU A 55 -4.57 1.80 7.40
C LEU A 55 -3.35 0.99 6.97
N VAL A 56 -3.60 -0.13 6.31
CA VAL A 56 -2.54 -1.01 5.80
C VAL A 56 -2.46 -0.84 4.29
N GLU A 57 -1.31 -0.40 3.80
CA GLU A 57 -1.09 -0.13 2.37
C GLU A 57 0.13 -0.88 1.85
N GLU A 58 -0.01 -1.39 0.63
CA GLU A 58 1.07 -2.04 -0.10
C GLU A 58 1.90 -0.97 -0.80
N TRP A 59 3.17 -0.86 -0.43
CA TRP A 59 4.04 0.23 -0.90
C TRP A 59 4.75 -0.12 -2.21
N ALA A 60 5.49 -1.23 -2.19
CA ALA A 60 6.27 -1.67 -3.34
C ALA A 60 6.49 -3.17 -3.31
N ASP A 61 6.47 -3.82 -4.47
CA ASP A 61 6.96 -5.18 -4.60
C ASP A 61 8.46 -5.18 -4.86
N GLY A 62 9.16 -6.15 -4.26
CA GLY A 62 10.59 -6.37 -4.42
C GLY A 62 10.83 -7.78 -4.93
N VAL A 63 11.57 -7.89 -6.02
CA VAL A 63 11.86 -9.17 -6.67
C VAL A 63 12.94 -9.93 -5.90
N SER A 64 13.87 -9.20 -5.27
CA SER A 64 14.95 -9.75 -4.45
C SER A 64 14.95 -9.21 -3.02
N LYS A 65 15.60 -9.93 -2.10
CA LYS A 65 15.73 -9.54 -0.70
C LYS A 65 16.46 -8.21 -0.53
N GLU A 66 17.54 -7.99 -1.27
CA GLU A 66 18.34 -6.74 -1.24
C GLU A 66 17.50 -5.56 -1.71
N GLU A 67 16.78 -5.72 -2.82
CA GLU A 67 15.87 -4.71 -3.35
C GLU A 67 14.76 -4.37 -2.37
N THR A 68 14.13 -5.39 -1.78
CA THR A 68 13.08 -5.18 -0.76
C THR A 68 13.62 -4.42 0.46
N GLN A 69 14.88 -4.64 0.84
CA GLN A 69 15.51 -3.91 1.95
C GLN A 69 15.81 -2.45 1.58
N ALA A 70 16.26 -2.18 0.36
CA ALA A 70 16.43 -0.82 -0.13
C ALA A 70 15.09 -0.07 -0.15
N LEU A 71 14.04 -0.70 -0.68
CA LEU A 71 12.67 -0.16 -0.71
C LEU A 71 12.09 0.05 0.69
N GLU A 72 12.35 -0.87 1.63
CA GLU A 72 11.96 -0.70 3.04
C GLU A 72 12.65 0.52 3.65
N LEU A 73 13.94 0.70 3.41
CA LEU A 73 14.71 1.82 3.95
C LEU A 73 14.30 3.16 3.35
N GLU A 74 13.97 3.16 2.06
CA GLU A 74 13.39 4.31 1.36
C GLU A 74 12.02 4.67 1.96
N ALA A 75 11.10 3.71 2.08
CA ALA A 75 9.80 3.94 2.69
C ALA A 75 9.93 4.43 4.14
N MET A 76 10.85 3.85 4.92
CA MET A 76 11.13 4.28 6.29
C MET A 76 11.59 5.75 6.34
N THR A 77 12.43 6.16 5.39
CA THR A 77 12.93 7.54 5.29
C THR A 77 11.83 8.50 4.83
N THR A 78 11.03 8.10 3.84
CA THR A 78 9.93 8.90 3.27
C THR A 78 8.82 9.17 4.28
N PHE A 79 8.43 8.16 5.06
CA PHE A 79 7.34 8.27 6.04
C PHE A 79 7.81 8.58 7.46
N HIS A 80 9.12 8.68 7.69
CA HIS A 80 9.72 8.73 9.03
C HIS A 80 9.16 7.62 9.95
N GLY A 81 8.91 6.45 9.37
CA GLY A 81 8.23 5.35 10.02
C GLY A 81 9.18 4.46 10.82
N GLU A 82 8.62 3.61 11.68
CA GLU A 82 9.39 2.65 12.47
C GLU A 82 9.34 1.25 11.82
N SER A 83 10.47 0.55 11.75
CA SER A 83 10.51 -0.78 11.11
C SER A 83 9.92 -1.85 12.02
N ILE A 84 8.87 -2.54 11.52
CA ILE A 84 8.22 -3.69 12.15
C ILE A 84 9.13 -4.93 12.12
N LYS A 85 10.06 -4.97 11.16
CA LYS A 85 10.84 -6.16 10.79
C LYS A 85 11.87 -6.58 11.84
N GLY A 86 12.20 -5.70 12.77
CA GLY A 86 13.14 -5.96 13.87
C GLY A 86 12.53 -6.64 15.09
N TYR A 87 11.19 -6.69 15.20
CA TYR A 87 10.52 -7.10 16.43
C TYR A 87 9.83 -8.45 16.27
N LYS A 88 9.98 -9.29 17.30
CA LYS A 88 9.61 -10.71 17.35
C LYS A 88 8.11 -10.89 17.13
N LEU A 89 7.68 -10.90 15.87
CA LEU A 89 6.49 -11.63 15.44
C LEU A 89 6.67 -13.05 15.95
N LEU A 90 5.69 -13.56 16.71
CA LEU A 90 5.59 -14.93 17.20
C LEU A 90 6.50 -15.88 16.42
N PRO A 91 7.46 -16.58 17.05
CA PRO A 91 8.06 -17.74 16.38
C PRO A 91 6.88 -18.63 16.02
N ARG A 92 6.57 -18.74 14.72
CA ARG A 92 5.50 -19.57 14.19
C ARG A 92 5.71 -20.94 14.80
N MET A 93 4.97 -21.28 15.86
CA MET A 93 5.05 -22.62 16.41
C MET A 93 4.72 -23.56 15.26
N PRO A 94 5.55 -24.58 14.97
CA PRO A 94 5.37 -25.42 13.81
C PRO A 94 3.96 -26.00 13.90
N SER A 95 3.12 -25.65 12.94
CA SER A 95 1.73 -26.06 12.87
C SER A 95 1.69 -27.57 13.04
N ARG A 96 1.18 -28.02 14.18
CA ARG A 96 1.00 -29.42 14.54
C ARG A 96 0.28 -30.06 13.35
N LYS A 97 0.96 -30.91 12.56
CA LYS A 97 0.36 -31.67 11.45
C LYS A 97 -0.86 -32.40 12.01
N LYS A 98 -2.06 -31.88 11.76
CA LYS A 98 -3.30 -32.61 11.99
C LYS A 98 -3.25 -33.81 11.04
N LYS A 99 -3.00 -34.99 11.62
CA LYS A 99 -3.07 -36.26 10.89
C LYS A 99 -4.44 -36.34 10.22
N ALA A 100 -4.40 -36.71 8.94
CA ALA A 100 -5.54 -36.85 8.06
C ALA A 100 -6.69 -37.66 8.68
N LYS A 101 -7.92 -37.17 8.51
CA LYS A 101 -9.12 -37.99 8.61
C LYS A 101 -10.15 -37.53 7.56
N SER A 102 -10.39 -38.45 6.61
CA SER A 102 -11.61 -38.70 5.82
C SER A 102 -12.15 -37.64 4.85
N LYS A 103 -12.12 -38.00 3.55
CA LYS A 103 -13.00 -37.50 2.48
C LYS A 103 -14.49 -37.56 2.88
N PRO A 104 -15.31 -36.63 2.33
CA PRO A 104 -16.50 -37.05 1.57
C PRO A 104 -16.56 -36.44 0.14
N PRO A 105 -17.43 -36.99 -0.75
CA PRO A 105 -17.43 -36.78 -2.20
C PRO A 105 -18.05 -35.44 -2.67
N PRO A 106 -17.84 -35.03 -3.94
CA PRO A 106 -18.39 -33.80 -4.50
C PRO A 106 -19.92 -33.87 -4.66
N PRO A 107 -20.67 -32.79 -4.36
CA PRO A 107 -22.08 -32.70 -4.75
C PRO A 107 -22.19 -32.41 -6.25
N MET A 108 -22.97 -33.28 -6.92
CA MET A 108 -23.42 -33.21 -8.30
C MET A 108 -24.08 -31.88 -8.63
N ILE A 109 -23.80 -31.36 -9.82
CA ILE A 109 -24.51 -30.27 -10.49
C ILE A 109 -25.76 -30.88 -11.13
N PRO A 110 -26.98 -30.39 -10.85
CA PRO A 110 -28.13 -30.65 -11.71
C PRO A 110 -28.23 -29.60 -12.82
N GLU A 111 -28.29 -30.12 -14.04
CA GLU A 111 -28.79 -29.50 -15.27
C GLU A 111 -30.22 -28.94 -15.08
N GLU A 112 -30.63 -28.04 -15.99
CA GLU A 112 -31.99 -27.50 -16.22
C GLU A 112 -32.35 -26.15 -15.58
N ILE A 113 -32.01 -25.07 -16.31
CA ILE A 113 -33.00 -24.05 -16.68
C ILE A 113 -32.91 -23.79 -18.19
N ASP A 114 -33.53 -24.69 -18.95
CA ASP A 114 -34.04 -24.39 -20.28
C ASP A 114 -35.39 -23.65 -20.12
N ALA A 115 -35.73 -22.81 -21.10
CA ALA A 115 -36.96 -22.04 -21.25
C ALA A 115 -37.12 -20.74 -20.43
N LEU A 116 -36.76 -19.61 -21.05
CA LEU A 116 -37.73 -18.72 -21.74
C LEU A 116 -37.25 -17.27 -21.74
N SER A 117 -36.71 -16.80 -22.86
CA SER A 117 -36.75 -15.39 -23.26
C SER A 117 -36.66 -15.36 -24.79
N ASP A 118 -37.82 -15.62 -25.40
CA ASP A 118 -38.18 -15.21 -26.75
C ASP A 118 -37.98 -13.69 -26.94
N ASP A 119 -37.74 -13.29 -28.19
CA ASP A 119 -37.74 -11.93 -28.74
C ASP A 119 -36.51 -11.03 -28.53
N ILE A 120 -35.39 -11.36 -29.20
CA ILE A 120 -34.55 -10.34 -29.85
C ILE A 120 -34.26 -10.79 -31.28
N ASP A 121 -35.15 -10.38 -32.19
CA ASP A 121 -34.84 -10.16 -33.60
C ASP A 121 -33.96 -8.92 -33.67
N LEU A 122 -32.71 -9.05 -34.12
CA LEU A 122 -32.05 -7.96 -34.85
C LEU A 122 -30.90 -8.52 -35.70
N ALA A 123 -31.08 -8.33 -37.01
CA ALA A 123 -30.24 -8.69 -38.14
C ALA A 123 -28.73 -8.35 -38.02
N PRO A 124 -27.87 -9.00 -38.85
CA PRO A 124 -26.44 -8.72 -38.90
C PRO A 124 -26.17 -7.44 -39.70
N LEU A 125 -25.79 -6.36 -39.02
CA LEU A 125 -25.26 -5.15 -39.67
C LEU A 125 -23.73 -5.20 -39.69
N ASN A 126 -23.24 -5.67 -40.83
CA ASN A 126 -21.98 -5.26 -41.42
C ASN A 126 -22.08 -3.78 -41.79
N ASP A 127 -21.55 -2.88 -40.96
CA ASP A 127 -21.35 -1.45 -41.27
C ASP A 127 -20.11 -1.00 -40.45
N GLU A 128 -18.91 -1.13 -41.00
CA GLU A 128 -18.25 -0.06 -41.74
C GLU A 128 -18.11 1.22 -40.90
N PHE A 129 -17.29 1.17 -39.83
CA PHE A 129 -16.85 2.37 -39.12
C PHE A 129 -15.78 3.12 -39.93
N SER A 130 -16.20 3.67 -41.07
CA SER A 130 -15.58 4.84 -41.69
C SER A 130 -16.10 6.08 -40.97
N MET A 131 -15.37 6.55 -39.96
CA MET A 131 -15.54 7.92 -39.46
C MET A 131 -14.26 8.71 -39.75
N SER A 132 -14.21 9.18 -40.99
CA SER A 132 -13.34 10.25 -41.43
C SER A 132 -13.78 11.59 -40.83
N GLY A 133 -12.80 12.37 -40.38
CA GLY A 133 -12.87 13.83 -40.36
C GLY A 133 -13.20 14.45 -39.01
N LEU A 134 -12.17 14.86 -38.29
CA LEU A 134 -12.23 16.09 -37.49
C LEU A 134 -10.84 16.73 -37.45
N GLU A 135 -10.89 18.03 -37.72
CA GLU A 135 -9.83 18.91 -38.22
C GLU A 135 -8.69 19.16 -37.24
N ALA A 136 -7.55 19.50 -37.83
CA ALA A 136 -6.43 20.14 -37.17
C ALA A 136 -6.83 21.57 -36.79
N ASP A 137 -6.68 21.91 -35.51
CA ASP A 137 -6.52 23.30 -35.09
C ASP A 137 -5.12 23.47 -34.48
N ASP A 138 -4.33 24.26 -35.21
CA ASP A 138 -3.11 24.95 -34.82
C ASP A 138 -3.16 25.49 -33.38
N PHE A 139 -2.22 25.06 -32.53
CA PHE A 139 -1.84 25.85 -31.36
C PHE A 139 -0.45 26.45 -31.62
N ASP A 140 -0.49 27.64 -32.21
CA ASP A 140 0.64 28.52 -32.45
C ASP A 140 1.19 29.14 -31.15
N SER A 141 2.48 29.45 -31.23
CA SER A 141 3.42 29.83 -30.20
C SER A 141 3.09 31.13 -29.44
N GLN A 142 3.61 31.30 -28.22
CA GLN A 142 4.50 32.44 -27.94
C GLN A 142 5.33 32.28 -26.65
N GLU A 143 6.60 32.68 -26.79
CA GLU A 143 7.59 32.98 -25.75
C GLU A 143 7.06 33.98 -24.71
N GLU A 144 7.59 33.93 -23.48
CA GLU A 144 8.37 35.02 -22.86
C GLU A 144 9.02 34.46 -21.58
N GLY A 145 10.29 34.82 -21.33
CA GLY A 145 11.12 34.26 -20.26
C GLY A 145 10.71 34.63 -18.83
N PRO A 146 11.50 34.21 -17.84
CA PRO A 146 12.15 35.25 -17.07
C PRO A 146 13.63 35.02 -16.78
N SER A 147 14.29 36.16 -16.73
CA SER A 147 15.69 36.44 -16.47
C SER A 147 16.18 35.98 -15.08
N ASP A 148 17.41 35.50 -15.11
CA ASP A 148 18.50 35.64 -14.13
C ASP A 148 18.36 35.19 -12.65
N PRO A 149 19.45 34.63 -12.09
CA PRO A 149 19.52 34.18 -10.71
C PRO A 149 19.95 35.31 -9.75
N PRO A 150 19.39 35.42 -8.52
CA PRO A 150 20.01 36.21 -7.48
C PRO A 150 21.11 35.42 -6.77
N SER A 151 22.35 35.90 -6.93
CA SER A 151 23.47 35.64 -6.03
C SER A 151 23.19 36.11 -4.61
N SER A 152 23.85 35.42 -3.66
CA SER A 152 24.28 35.87 -2.32
C SER A 152 23.23 36.32 -1.30
N GLU A 153 23.12 35.59 -0.18
CA GLU A 153 23.58 36.10 1.12
C GLU A 153 23.75 34.96 2.14
N THR A 154 24.89 34.96 2.82
CA THR A 154 25.29 34.01 3.86
C THR A 154 24.76 34.48 5.23
N PRO A 155 24.30 33.59 6.13
CA PRO A 155 23.91 34.00 7.47
C PRO A 155 25.14 34.22 8.36
N ALA A 156 25.68 35.44 8.36
CA ALA A 156 26.71 35.89 9.30
C ALA A 156 26.07 36.35 10.62
N LYS A 157 26.01 35.41 11.57
CA LYS A 157 26.42 35.58 12.98
C LYS A 157 26.14 36.93 13.64
N VAL A 158 25.08 36.95 14.44
CA VAL A 158 24.80 37.93 15.50
C VAL A 158 25.93 37.95 16.54
N PRO A 159 26.41 39.13 16.97
CA PRO A 159 26.89 39.31 18.33
C PRO A 159 26.15 40.48 19.03
N PRO A 160 25.47 40.26 20.16
CA PRO A 160 25.02 41.36 21.01
C PRO A 160 25.92 41.47 22.25
N LYS A 161 26.59 42.63 22.40
CA LYS A 161 26.88 43.37 23.65
C LYS A 161 27.80 44.56 23.31
N PRO A 162 27.55 45.78 23.85
CA PRO A 162 27.78 46.01 25.27
C PRO A 162 26.70 46.83 25.98
N THR A 163 26.43 46.43 27.23
CA THR A 163 25.91 47.34 28.26
C THR A 163 27.09 48.14 28.78
N MET A 164 27.05 49.47 28.65
CA MET A 164 27.92 50.38 29.42
C MET A 164 27.07 51.53 29.96
N ASN A 165 27.02 51.56 31.30
CA ASN A 165 26.72 52.60 32.28
C ASN A 165 25.89 53.82 31.88
#